data_AF-A0AAV5HC86-F1
#
_entry.id   AF-A0AAV5HC86-F1
#
_cell.length_a   1.000
_cell.length_b   1.000
_cell.length_c   1.000
_cell.angle_alpha   90.00
_cell.angle_beta   90.00
_cell.angle_gamma   90.00
#
_symmetry.space_group_name_H-M   'P 1'
#
loop_
_entity.id
_entity.type
_entity.pdbx_description
1 polymer ?
#
loop_
_entity_poly.entity_id
_entity_poly.type
_entity_poly.pdbx_seq_one_letter_code
_entity_poly.pdbx_strand_id
1 'polypeptide(L)'
;MTLQVIDAFPTNADALSSRSFCWAQLETGDGALEDALSCIRLRPDWPEAYYRAGVAWMLLEDFEKAADAFYDGWKLNLEDEELERAFWESGSQNSVHLFLGLNKMGF
;
A
#
# COMPACT_ATOMS: atom_id res chain seq x y z
N MET A 1 -23.56 29.52 6.31
CA MET A 1 -23.90 28.09 6.44
C MET A 1 -23.51 27.42 5.12
N THR A 2 -22.21 27.24 4.90
CA THR A 2 -21.68 26.60 3.69
C THR A 2 -21.79 25.09 3.89
N LEU A 3 -22.80 24.49 3.28
CA LEU A 3 -22.94 23.04 3.19
C LEU A 3 -21.69 22.50 2.49
N GLN A 4 -20.74 21.98 3.28
CA GLN A 4 -19.71 21.07 2.77
C GLN A 4 -20.45 19.91 2.14
N VAL A 5 -20.33 19.81 0.82
CA VAL A 5 -20.81 18.69 0.03
C VAL A 5 -20.03 17.47 0.51
N ILE A 6 -20.63 16.74 1.44
CA ILE A 6 -20.27 15.37 1.78
C ILE A 6 -20.62 14.57 0.54
N ASP A 7 -19.66 14.41 -0.34
CA ASP A 7 -19.76 13.47 -1.45
C ASP A 7 -19.77 12.07 -0.82
N ALA A 8 -20.93 11.43 -0.84
CA ALA A 8 -21.17 10.11 -0.24
C ALA A 8 -20.44 8.97 -0.99
N PHE A 9 -19.66 9.30 -2.01
CA PHE A 9 -18.66 8.45 -2.63
C PHE A 9 -17.39 9.28 -2.78
N PRO A 10 -16.29 8.98 -2.06
CA PRO A 10 -15.03 9.65 -2.30
C PRO A 10 -14.52 9.27 -3.69
N THR A 11 -14.83 10.10 -4.67
CA THR A 11 -14.30 10.04 -6.04
C THR A 11 -12.90 10.63 -6.14
N ASN A 12 -12.43 11.26 -5.07
CA ASN A 12 -11.08 11.76 -4.93
C ASN A 12 -10.18 10.68 -4.28
N ALA A 13 -9.14 10.29 -5.00
CA ALA A 13 -8.12 9.36 -4.52
C ALA A 13 -7.46 9.79 -3.19
N ASP A 14 -7.36 11.10 -2.90
CA ASP A 14 -6.81 11.58 -1.61
C ASP A 14 -7.71 11.23 -0.42
N ALA A 15 -9.04 11.31 -0.61
CA ALA A 15 -10.01 10.99 0.43
C ALA A 15 -10.10 9.48 0.67
N LEU A 16 -10.08 8.67 -0.40
CA LEU A 16 -9.98 7.21 -0.33
C LEU A 16 -8.69 6.79 0.37
N SER A 17 -7.57 7.41 0.02
CA SER A 17 -6.26 7.18 0.63
C SER A 17 -6.31 7.45 2.14
N SER A 18 -6.82 8.61 2.53
CA SER A 18 -6.99 8.96 3.95
C SER A 18 -7.92 8.00 4.70
N ARG A 19 -8.99 7.53 4.04
CA ARG A 19 -9.94 6.56 4.64
C ARG A 19 -9.32 5.16 4.77
N SER A 20 -8.58 4.70 3.75
CA SER A 20 -7.78 3.47 3.79
C SER A 20 -6.81 3.48 4.98
N PHE A 21 -6.12 4.60 5.20
CA PHE A 21 -5.26 4.79 6.38
C PHE A 21 -6.04 4.65 7.69
N CYS A 22 -7.20 5.31 7.81
CA CYS A 22 -8.03 5.19 9.01
C CYS A 22 -8.48 3.73 9.24
N TRP A 23 -8.86 3.01 8.20
CA TRP A 23 -9.19 1.59 8.30
C TRP A 23 -7.99 0.74 8.75
N ALA A 24 -6.79 1.04 8.24
CA ALA A 24 -5.58 0.34 8.67
C ALA A 24 -5.28 0.58 10.15
N GLN A 25 -5.45 1.82 10.65
CA GLN A 25 -5.32 2.14 12.07
C GLN A 25 -6.39 1.48 12.96
N LEU A 26 -7.52 1.08 12.38
CA LEU A 26 -8.57 0.30 13.03
C LEU A 26 -8.36 -1.21 12.90
N GLU A 27 -7.23 -1.65 12.33
CA GLU A 27 -6.87 -3.05 12.08
C GLU A 27 -7.88 -3.79 11.19
N THR A 28 -8.63 -3.06 10.36
CA THR A 28 -9.59 -3.64 9.41
C THR A 28 -8.99 -3.66 8.01
N GLY A 29 -8.40 -4.79 7.63
CA GLY A 29 -7.72 -4.97 6.34
C GLY A 29 -8.65 -4.84 5.13
N ASP A 30 -9.87 -5.39 5.19
CA ASP A 30 -10.79 -5.41 4.03
C ASP A 30 -11.18 -4.00 3.56
N GLY A 31 -11.60 -3.13 4.50
CA GLY A 31 -11.97 -1.75 4.19
C GLY A 31 -10.78 -0.92 3.73
N ALA A 32 -9.60 -1.16 4.34
CA ALA A 32 -8.37 -0.51 3.92
C ALA A 32 -8.01 -0.89 2.47
N LEU A 33 -8.18 -2.17 2.11
CA LEU A 33 -7.86 -2.70 0.80
C LEU A 33 -8.83 -2.18 -0.27
N GLU A 34 -10.14 -2.17 0.00
CA GLU A 34 -11.14 -1.67 -0.95
C GLU A 34 -10.84 -0.22 -1.36
N ASP A 35 -10.50 0.62 -0.38
CA ASP A 35 -10.16 2.02 -0.60
C ASP A 35 -8.81 2.18 -1.30
N ALA A 36 -7.80 1.38 -0.94
CA ALA A 36 -6.49 1.42 -1.59
C ALA A 36 -6.57 1.00 -3.07
N LEU A 37 -7.29 -0.08 -3.38
CA LEU A 37 -7.51 -0.52 -4.76
C LEU A 37 -8.30 0.53 -5.56
N SER A 38 -9.24 1.23 -4.91
CA SER A 38 -9.94 2.35 -5.53
C SER A 38 -8.99 3.52 -5.83
N CYS A 39 -8.02 3.80 -4.95
CA CYS A 39 -6.97 4.78 -5.22
C CYS A 39 -6.14 4.41 -6.44
N ILE A 40 -5.70 3.15 -6.55
CA ILE A 40 -4.91 2.64 -7.68
C ILE A 40 -5.69 2.77 -8.99
N ARG A 41 -6.99 2.45 -8.99
CA ARG A 41 -7.83 2.61 -10.20
C ARG A 41 -7.96 4.06 -10.65
N LEU A 42 -7.99 5.00 -9.71
CA LEU A 42 -8.10 6.44 -10.01
C LEU A 42 -6.76 7.06 -10.40
N ARG A 43 -5.67 6.64 -9.76
CA ARG A 43 -4.29 7.11 -10.00
C ARG A 43 -3.33 5.90 -9.99
N PRO A 44 -3.17 5.21 -11.13
CA PRO A 44 -2.31 4.03 -11.22
C PRO A 44 -0.81 4.37 -11.15
N ASP A 45 -0.46 5.64 -11.25
CA ASP A 45 0.89 6.21 -11.18
C ASP A 45 1.21 6.83 -9.81
N TRP A 46 0.44 6.49 -8.76
CA TRP A 46 0.60 7.05 -7.42
C TRP A 46 1.18 6.02 -6.42
N PRO A 47 2.49 6.10 -6.08
CA PRO A 47 3.16 5.11 -5.22
C PRO A 47 2.46 4.89 -3.86
N GLU A 48 1.97 5.97 -3.24
CA GLU A 48 1.24 5.94 -1.96
C GLU A 48 0.01 5.01 -2.01
N ALA A 49 -0.70 4.92 -3.14
CA ALA A 49 -1.87 4.05 -3.28
C ALA A 49 -1.50 2.57 -3.16
N TYR A 50 -0.35 2.20 -3.74
CA TYR A 50 0.21 0.85 -3.66
C TYR A 50 0.76 0.55 -2.27
N TYR A 51 1.38 1.54 -1.61
CA TYR A 51 1.78 1.41 -0.21
C TYR A 51 0.57 1.09 0.68
N ARG A 52 -0.55 1.79 0.51
CA ARG A 52 -1.78 1.49 1.26
C ARG A 52 -2.34 0.11 0.97
N ALA A 53 -2.28 -0.34 -0.29
CA ALA A 53 -2.69 -1.69 -0.64
C ALA A 53 -1.79 -2.73 0.03
N GLY A 54 -0.48 -2.51 0.04
CA GLY A 54 0.48 -3.38 0.73
C GLY A 54 0.21 -3.46 2.24
N VAL A 55 0.00 -2.33 2.91
CA VAL A 55 -0.38 -2.30 4.33
C VAL A 55 -1.70 -3.03 4.58
N ALA A 56 -2.69 -2.85 3.71
CA ALA A 56 -3.97 -3.55 3.85
C ALA A 56 -3.81 -5.07 3.68
N TRP A 57 -2.99 -5.53 2.75
CA TRP A 57 -2.66 -6.95 2.60
C TRP A 57 -1.87 -7.51 3.79
N MET A 58 -0.96 -6.73 4.38
CA MET A 58 -0.27 -7.10 5.63
C MET A 58 -1.27 -7.34 6.77
N LEU A 59 -2.29 -6.48 6.91
CA LEU A 59 -3.36 -6.65 7.90
C LEU A 59 -4.25 -7.87 7.63
N LEU A 60 -4.36 -8.27 6.37
CA LEU A 60 -5.05 -9.49 5.95
C LEU A 60 -4.13 -10.74 6.00
N GLU A 61 -2.90 -10.59 6.46
CA GLU A 61 -1.86 -11.64 6.53
C GLU A 61 -1.53 -12.28 5.15
N ASP A 62 -1.88 -11.61 4.04
CA ASP A 62 -1.53 -12.02 2.68
C ASP A 62 -0.21 -11.35 2.27
N PHE A 63 0.88 -11.86 2.85
CA PHE A 63 2.22 -11.28 2.69
C PHE A 63 2.75 -11.33 1.25
N GLU A 64 2.28 -12.28 0.44
CA GLU A 64 2.63 -12.38 -0.98
C GLU A 64 2.05 -11.19 -1.75
N LYS A 65 0.75 -10.93 -1.60
CA LYS A 65 0.12 -9.77 -2.25
C LYS A 65 0.59 -8.45 -1.66
N ALA A 66 0.96 -8.41 -0.38
CA ALA A 66 1.58 -7.24 0.22
C ALA A 66 2.90 -6.90 -0.47
N ALA A 67 3.78 -7.88 -0.64
CA ALA A 67 5.05 -7.73 -1.34
C ALA A 67 4.83 -7.27 -2.79
N ASP A 68 3.91 -7.90 -3.53
CA ASP A 68 3.59 -7.50 -4.90
C ASP A 68 3.13 -6.04 -4.98
N ALA A 69 2.22 -5.62 -4.08
CA ALA A 69 1.73 -4.25 -4.04
C ALA A 69 2.87 -3.26 -3.74
N PHE A 70 3.72 -3.53 -2.74
CA PHE A 70 4.86 -2.66 -2.44
C PHE A 70 5.85 -2.60 -3.61
N TYR A 71 6.09 -3.72 -4.29
CA TYR A 71 6.96 -3.76 -5.47
C TYR A 71 6.39 -2.95 -6.64
N ASP A 72 5.09 -3.03 -6.88
CA ASP A 72 4.41 -2.22 -7.90
C ASP A 72 4.49 -0.73 -7.60
N GLY A 73 4.30 -0.33 -6.34
CA GLY A 73 4.51 1.05 -5.89
C GLY A 73 5.95 1.51 -6.06
N TRP A 74 6.93 0.70 -5.64
CA TRP A 74 8.35 1.03 -5.73
C TRP A 74 8.82 1.17 -7.18
N LYS A 75 8.29 0.37 -8.12
CA LYS A 75 8.59 0.51 -9.56
C LYS A 75 8.19 1.88 -10.13
N LEU A 76 7.23 2.57 -9.53
CA LEU A 76 6.83 3.92 -9.93
C LEU A 76 7.76 5.00 -9.38
N ASN A 77 8.38 4.75 -8.22
CA ASN A 77 9.39 5.62 -7.62
C ASN A 77 10.52 4.81 -6.96
N LEU A 78 11.58 4.55 -7.73
CA LEU A 78 12.69 3.68 -7.31
C LEU A 78 13.52 4.25 -6.14
N GLU A 79 13.37 5.52 -5.83
CA GLU A 79 14.04 6.21 -4.71
C GLU A 79 13.22 6.17 -3.41
N ASP A 80 12.03 5.58 -3.43
CA ASP A 80 11.17 5.47 -2.26
C ASP A 80 11.67 4.36 -1.31
N GLU A 81 12.52 4.77 -0.36
CA GLU A 81 13.10 3.87 0.64
C GLU A 81 12.05 3.19 1.53
N GLU A 82 10.89 3.84 1.74
CA GLU A 82 9.83 3.28 2.58
C GLU A 82 9.16 2.10 1.88
N LEU A 83 8.84 2.25 0.59
CA LEU A 83 8.32 1.18 -0.25
C LEU A 83 9.34 0.05 -0.45
N GLU A 84 10.62 0.37 -0.66
CA GLU A 84 11.69 -0.63 -0.73
C GLU A 84 11.72 -1.46 0.56
N ARG A 85 11.74 -0.81 1.72
CA ARG A 85 11.76 -1.48 3.01
C ARG A 85 10.53 -2.35 3.23
N ALA A 86 9.33 -1.83 2.95
CA ALA A 86 8.07 -2.54 3.15
C ALA A 86 7.97 -3.79 2.26
N PHE A 87 8.49 -3.74 1.03
CA PHE A 87 8.63 -4.90 0.15
C PHE A 87 9.50 -5.99 0.78
N TRP A 88 10.68 -5.65 1.30
CA TRP A 88 11.56 -6.63 1.92
C TRP A 88 11.01 -7.19 3.24
N GLU A 89 10.34 -6.37 4.04
CA GLU A 89 9.74 -6.79 5.30
C GLU A 89 8.58 -7.77 5.09
N SER A 90 7.67 -7.47 4.17
CA SER A 90 6.58 -8.38 3.79
C SER A 90 7.09 -9.70 3.21
N GLY A 91 8.13 -9.64 2.37
CA GLY A 91 8.83 -10.82 1.86
C GLY A 91 9.56 -11.65 2.92
N SER A 92 10.01 -11.04 4.02
CA SER A 92 10.62 -11.78 5.15
C SER A 92 9.59 -12.50 6.00
N GLN A 93 8.36 -11.99 6.09
CA GLN A 93 7.26 -12.66 6.79
C GLN A 93 6.70 -13.82 5.96
N ASN A 94 6.90 -13.79 4.64
CA ASN A 94 6.59 -14.88 3.74
C ASN A 94 7.82 -15.80 3.51
N SER A 95 7.83 -16.98 4.13
CA SER A 95 8.94 -17.96 4.08
C SER A 95 9.39 -18.44 2.67
N VAL A 96 8.81 -17.94 1.57
CA VAL A 96 9.05 -18.35 0.18
C VAL A 96 9.91 -17.39 -0.66
N HIS A 97 10.19 -16.15 -0.22
CA HIS A 97 11.09 -15.22 -0.95
C HIS A 97 12.43 -14.99 -0.24
N LEU A 98 12.95 -16.03 0.40
CA LEU A 98 14.32 -16.08 0.88
C LEU A 98 15.27 -16.32 -0.32
N PHE A 99 15.63 -15.32 -1.14
CA PHE A 99 16.88 -15.31 -1.97
C PHE A 99 16.97 -14.12 -2.96
N LEU A 100 16.88 -12.88 -2.49
CA LEU A 100 17.60 -11.76 -3.16
C LEU A 100 18.45 -10.95 -2.17
N GLY A 101 18.92 -11.61 -1.12
CA GLY A 101 20.02 -11.13 -0.28
C GLY A 101 21.38 -11.36 -0.95
N LEU A 102 21.71 -10.62 -2.01
CA LEU A 102 23.09 -10.44 -2.50
C LEU A 102 23.23 -9.13 -3.31
N ASN A 103 22.97 -7.94 -2.72
CA ASN A 103 23.72 -6.71 -3.10
C ASN A 103 23.51 -5.41 -2.27
N LYS A 104 23.36 -5.46 -0.94
CA LYS A 104 23.55 -4.24 -0.10
C LYS A 104 24.44 -4.48 1.13
N MET A 105 25.33 -5.46 1.07
CA MET A 105 26.51 -5.50 1.96
C MET A 105 27.76 -5.51 1.09
N GLY A 106 28.30 -4.32 0.81
CA GLY A 106 29.51 -4.14 0.03
C GLY A 106 30.01 -2.70 0.13
N PHE A 107 30.75 -2.43 1.22
CA PHE A 107 31.45 -1.19 1.61
C PHE A 107 30.61 -0.03 2.14
#